data_AF-A0A7J8BD04-F1
#
_entry.id   AF-A0A7J8BD04-F1
#
_cell.length_a   1.000
_cell.length_b   1.000
_cell.length_c   1.000
_cell.angle_alpha   90.00
_cell.angle_beta   90.00
_cell.angle_gamma   90.00
#
_symmetry.space_group_name_H-M   'P 1'
#
loop_
_entity.id
_entity.type
_entity.pdbx_description
1 polymer ?
#
loop_
_entity_poly.entity_id
_entity_poly.type
_entity_poly.pdbx_seq_one_letter_code
_entity_poly.pdbx_strand_id
1 'polypeptide(L)'
;MGSREGPCWGWGCCAPGPVLLLSLLWAAPSALLGEETRQLFEFDGTNASDTAAQPPGRPYPPYSLAEFSWSNVSGSVDPATLSATFQGHPTGDPTGAFANGSLAFRVQAFPRSGRPAQPPRLLHTADTCQLEVALSGASPRGNRSLFGLEVATLGPGPACPSLQGQHSIDDEYAPAVFQLDQLLWGSLPSGFVQWRPVAFSQKQGGRESALPCRASPPYPTLAYLLSQSPIVRAFFGSQNNFCAFNLTFGTPTGPGYWDQHYLSWSALLGVGAPPVDALSPLVLGIMVVALGAPALLLLAGGLFLLLGPKGYSEYQRIN
;
A
#
# COMPACT_ATOMS: atom_id res chain seq x y z
N MET A 1 -17.29 26.54 58.96
CA MET A 1 -16.54 25.31 58.59
C MET A 1 -17.53 24.17 58.45
N GLY A 2 -17.51 23.44 57.33
CA GLY A 2 -18.47 22.37 57.06
C GLY A 2 -18.71 22.19 55.57
N SER A 3 -17.64 21.91 54.82
CA SER A 3 -17.74 21.67 53.37
C SER A 3 -18.28 20.25 53.13
N ARG A 4 -19.17 20.10 52.14
CA ARG A 4 -19.70 18.81 51.72
C ARG A 4 -18.79 18.21 50.65
N GLU A 5 -18.22 17.05 50.91
CA GLU A 5 -17.59 16.24 49.86
C GLU A 5 -18.63 15.26 49.30
N GLY A 6 -19.01 15.46 48.04
CA GLY A 6 -19.82 14.55 47.22
C GLY A 6 -18.92 13.79 46.23
N PRO A 7 -19.38 12.64 45.70
CA PRO A 7 -18.49 11.64 45.12
C PRO A 7 -17.93 12.02 43.73
N CYS A 8 -16.64 11.75 43.53
CA CYS A 8 -15.99 11.81 42.23
C CYS A 8 -16.59 10.78 41.26
N TRP A 9 -17.36 11.26 40.28
CA TRP A 9 -17.70 10.50 39.08
C TRP A 9 -16.78 10.95 37.96
N GLY A 10 -15.71 10.19 37.73
CA GLY A 10 -14.81 10.42 36.59
C GLY A 10 -15.57 10.22 35.29
N TRP A 11 -15.72 11.29 34.50
CA TRP A 11 -16.15 11.16 33.11
C TRP A 11 -15.05 10.41 32.35
N GLY A 12 -15.30 9.15 32.03
CA GLY A 12 -14.46 8.41 31.10
C GLY A 12 -14.44 9.14 29.77
N CYS A 13 -13.25 9.52 29.29
CA CYS A 13 -13.08 10.10 27.98
C CYS A 13 -13.66 9.15 26.94
N CYS A 14 -14.79 9.55 26.35
CA CYS A 14 -15.46 8.77 25.33
C CYS A 14 -14.52 8.54 24.15
N ALA A 15 -14.59 7.35 23.56
CA ALA A 15 -13.84 7.01 22.35
C ALA A 15 -14.03 8.10 21.27
N PRO A 16 -13.01 8.41 20.46
CA PRO A 16 -13.07 9.47 19.47
C PRO A 16 -13.96 9.08 18.29
N GLY A 17 -15.27 9.17 18.51
CA GLY A 17 -16.31 9.11 17.49
C GLY A 17 -16.35 10.39 16.63
N PRO A 18 -17.47 10.70 15.94
CA PRO A 18 -17.47 11.06 14.52
C PRO A 18 -16.83 12.41 14.13
N VAL A 19 -16.32 13.18 15.09
CA VAL A 19 -15.66 14.47 14.87
C VAL A 19 -14.31 14.30 14.16
N LEU A 20 -13.57 13.21 14.45
CA LEU A 20 -12.39 12.84 13.64
C LEU A 20 -12.75 12.52 12.19
N LEU A 21 -13.95 11.99 11.94
CA LEU A 21 -14.44 11.77 10.58
C LEU A 21 -14.70 13.10 9.88
N LEU A 22 -15.16 14.16 10.57
CA LEU A 22 -15.34 15.49 9.98
C LEU A 22 -14.02 16.23 9.76
N SER A 23 -13.04 16.09 10.65
CA SER A 23 -11.70 16.66 10.40
C SER A 23 -10.97 15.88 9.32
N LEU A 24 -11.13 14.56 9.19
CA LEU A 24 -10.67 13.81 8.03
C LEU A 24 -11.51 14.08 6.77
N LEU A 25 -12.81 14.40 6.85
CA LEU A 25 -13.64 14.76 5.68
C LEU A 25 -13.54 16.24 5.28
N TRP A 26 -12.78 17.07 5.99
CA TRP A 26 -12.37 18.41 5.52
C TRP A 26 -10.86 18.53 5.30
N ALA A 27 -10.03 17.86 6.09
CA ALA A 27 -8.58 17.83 5.88
C ALA A 27 -8.15 16.75 4.91
N ALA A 28 -8.82 15.60 4.76
CA ALA A 28 -8.39 14.52 3.85
C ALA A 28 -9.06 14.46 2.46
N PRO A 29 -10.17 15.15 2.10
CA PRO A 29 -10.36 15.49 0.70
C PRO A 29 -9.26 16.46 0.31
N SER A 30 -9.12 17.58 1.04
CA SER A 30 -8.17 18.65 0.74
C SER A 30 -6.71 18.15 0.69
N ALA A 31 -6.19 17.52 1.73
CA ALA A 31 -4.79 17.08 1.77
C ALA A 31 -4.50 15.80 0.97
N LEU A 32 -5.51 15.12 0.41
CA LEU A 32 -5.32 14.06 -0.59
C LEU A 32 -5.71 14.51 -2.01
N LEU A 33 -6.13 15.77 -2.20
CA LEU A 33 -6.48 16.37 -3.49
C LEU A 33 -5.21 16.78 -4.26
N GLY A 34 -4.49 15.78 -4.79
CA GLY A 34 -3.55 15.96 -5.90
C GLY A 34 -2.12 16.39 -5.58
N GLU A 35 -1.69 16.42 -4.31
CA GLU A 35 -0.39 17.02 -3.93
C GLU A 35 0.70 16.03 -3.47
N GLU A 36 0.33 14.81 -3.06
CA GLU A 36 1.32 13.75 -2.77
C GLU A 36 1.84 13.07 -4.04
N THR A 37 1.25 13.33 -5.21
CA THR A 37 1.71 12.79 -6.50
C THR A 37 1.96 13.92 -7.49
N ARG A 38 3.20 14.09 -7.96
CA ARG A 38 3.59 15.26 -8.76
C ARG A 38 3.53 15.00 -10.27
N GLN A 39 4.02 13.84 -10.66
CA GLN A 39 4.31 13.53 -12.06
C GLN A 39 3.89 12.09 -12.38
N LEU A 40 3.14 11.93 -13.46
CA LEU A 40 2.97 10.64 -14.12
C LEU A 40 4.14 10.48 -15.11
N PHE A 41 5.04 9.55 -14.82
CA PHE A 41 6.15 9.19 -15.68
C PHE A 41 5.75 8.16 -16.72
N GLU A 42 6.50 8.16 -17.82
CA GLU A 42 6.47 7.13 -18.84
C GLU A 42 7.89 6.89 -19.35
N PHE A 43 8.27 5.64 -19.51
CA PHE A 43 9.60 5.22 -19.96
C PHE A 43 9.49 4.25 -21.13
N ASP A 44 10.32 4.43 -22.16
CA ASP A 44 10.49 3.45 -23.24
C ASP A 44 11.29 2.23 -22.71
N GLY A 45 10.60 1.10 -22.59
CA GLY A 45 11.16 -0.18 -22.16
C GLY A 45 11.77 -1.03 -23.27
N THR A 46 11.74 -0.64 -24.55
CA THR A 46 12.11 -1.51 -25.70
C THR A 46 13.52 -2.11 -25.65
N ASN A 47 14.46 -1.46 -24.96
CA ASN A 47 15.84 -1.92 -24.79
C ASN A 47 16.27 -1.96 -23.31
N ALA A 48 15.32 -1.89 -22.38
CA ALA A 48 15.61 -1.99 -20.96
C ALA A 48 15.81 -3.45 -20.55
N SER A 49 16.80 -3.69 -19.69
CA SER A 49 17.04 -5.01 -19.08
C SER A 49 16.23 -5.16 -17.79
N ASP A 50 15.75 -6.37 -17.49
CA ASP A 50 14.91 -6.63 -16.30
C ASP A 50 15.62 -6.38 -14.96
N THR A 51 16.96 -6.24 -14.97
CA THR A 51 17.77 -5.79 -13.83
C THR A 51 17.22 -4.50 -13.19
N ALA A 52 17.42 -4.35 -11.89
CA ALA A 52 16.91 -3.24 -11.08
C ALA A 52 17.64 -1.88 -11.30
N ALA A 53 18.12 -1.60 -12.52
CA ALA A 53 18.63 -0.29 -12.87
C ALA A 53 17.46 0.72 -12.87
N GLN A 54 17.63 1.82 -12.15
CA GLN A 54 16.74 2.99 -12.24
C GLN A 54 17.43 4.07 -13.10
N PRO A 55 16.73 4.72 -14.04
CA PRO A 55 15.33 4.52 -14.44
C PRO A 55 15.10 3.21 -15.23
N PRO A 56 13.86 2.68 -15.29
CA PRO A 56 13.53 1.40 -15.92
C PRO A 56 13.52 1.43 -17.46
N GLY A 57 13.97 2.52 -18.07
CA GLY A 57 13.91 2.77 -19.51
C GLY A 57 14.30 4.21 -19.83
N ARG A 58 14.19 4.62 -21.10
CA ARG A 58 14.44 6.01 -21.48
C ARG A 58 13.21 6.87 -21.13
N PRO A 59 13.33 7.93 -20.30
CA PRO A 59 12.18 8.73 -19.91
C PRO A 59 11.62 9.55 -21.08
N TYR A 60 10.30 9.52 -21.24
CA TYR A 60 9.57 10.54 -21.98
C TYR A 60 9.34 11.78 -21.08
N PRO A 61 8.94 12.94 -21.63
CA PRO A 61 8.52 14.08 -20.82
C PRO A 61 7.40 13.69 -19.84
N PRO A 62 7.55 13.94 -18.53
CA PRO A 62 6.53 13.60 -17.53
C PRO A 62 5.27 14.44 -17.72
N TYR A 63 4.12 13.90 -17.33
CA TYR A 63 2.89 14.66 -17.23
C TYR A 63 2.79 15.30 -15.84
N SER A 64 2.75 16.64 -15.78
CA SER A 64 2.55 17.38 -14.53
C SER A 64 1.10 17.24 -14.05
N LEU A 65 0.87 16.68 -12.86
CA LEU A 65 -0.48 16.51 -12.32
C LEU A 65 -1.12 17.83 -11.86
N ALA A 66 -0.32 18.88 -11.68
CA ALA A 66 -0.80 20.25 -11.49
C ALA A 66 -1.43 20.86 -12.77
N GLU A 67 -1.14 20.29 -13.95
CA GLU A 67 -1.69 20.72 -15.24
C GLU A 67 -2.88 19.85 -15.70
N PHE A 68 -3.45 19.04 -14.79
CA PHE A 68 -4.65 18.24 -15.05
C PHE A 68 -5.93 19.01 -14.70
N SER A 69 -6.96 18.84 -15.53
CA SER A 69 -8.34 19.18 -15.18
C SER A 69 -9.03 17.99 -14.54
N TRP A 70 -9.64 18.21 -13.38
CA TRP A 70 -10.28 17.20 -12.55
C TRP A 70 -11.82 17.30 -12.63
N SER A 71 -12.48 16.15 -12.74
CA SER A 71 -13.94 16.01 -12.72
C SER A 71 -14.52 16.45 -11.37
N ASN A 72 -15.77 16.93 -11.36
CA ASN A 72 -16.45 17.23 -10.10
C ASN A 72 -16.69 15.94 -9.28
N VAL A 73 -16.15 15.94 -8.06
CA VAL A 73 -16.19 14.82 -7.11
C VAL A 73 -17.61 14.52 -6.64
N SER A 74 -18.53 15.49 -6.64
CA SER A 74 -19.88 15.29 -6.10
C SER A 74 -20.67 14.16 -6.75
N GLY A 75 -20.37 13.82 -8.01
CA GLY A 75 -20.97 12.69 -8.73
C GLY A 75 -20.31 11.33 -8.46
N SER A 76 -19.16 11.29 -7.76
CA SER A 76 -18.39 10.07 -7.48
C SER A 76 -18.29 9.73 -5.99
N VAL A 77 -18.88 10.54 -5.10
CA VAL A 77 -19.02 10.23 -3.67
C VAL A 77 -20.07 9.14 -3.49
N ASP A 78 -19.65 8.01 -2.92
CA ASP A 78 -20.50 6.93 -2.44
C ASP A 78 -20.46 6.89 -0.89
N PRO A 79 -21.52 7.35 -0.20
CA PRO A 79 -21.62 7.30 1.26
C PRO A 79 -21.76 5.88 1.83
N ALA A 80 -22.22 4.90 1.05
CA ALA A 80 -22.39 3.52 1.52
C ALA A 80 -21.04 2.78 1.59
N THR A 81 -20.13 3.07 0.66
CA THR A 81 -18.77 2.51 0.65
C THR A 81 -17.72 3.45 1.28
N LEU A 82 -18.12 4.65 1.70
CA LEU A 82 -17.24 5.72 2.21
C LEU A 82 -16.10 6.05 1.23
N SER A 83 -16.41 6.19 -0.05
CA SER A 83 -15.40 6.46 -1.08
C SER A 83 -15.74 7.63 -2.00
N ALA A 84 -14.72 8.26 -2.57
CA ALA A 84 -14.81 9.30 -3.59
C ALA A 84 -13.76 9.06 -4.68
N THR A 85 -14.02 9.48 -5.92
CA THR A 85 -13.08 9.30 -7.04
C THR A 85 -12.80 10.62 -7.76
N PHE A 86 -11.53 10.99 -7.82
CA PHE A 86 -11.02 12.14 -8.58
C PHE A 86 -10.53 11.62 -9.92
N GLN A 87 -11.26 11.89 -11.01
CA GLN A 87 -10.85 11.52 -12.37
C GLN A 87 -10.34 12.76 -13.10
N GLY A 88 -9.23 12.64 -13.81
CA GLY A 88 -8.62 13.77 -14.50
C GLY A 88 -7.86 13.38 -15.75
N HIS A 89 -7.60 14.40 -16.56
CA HIS A 89 -6.82 14.34 -17.78
C HIS A 89 -5.97 15.63 -17.91
N PRO A 90 -4.88 15.63 -18.69
CA PRO A 90 -4.13 16.85 -18.99
C PRO A 90 -5.04 17.94 -19.57
N THR A 91 -4.80 19.19 -19.20
CA THR A 91 -5.46 20.37 -19.81
C THR A 91 -4.94 20.64 -21.23
N GLY A 92 -3.65 20.41 -21.46
CA GLY A 92 -3.01 20.46 -22.77
C GLY A 92 -2.59 19.07 -23.23
N ASP A 93 -3.31 18.50 -24.21
CA ASP A 93 -2.96 17.24 -24.86
C ASP A 93 -2.90 17.40 -26.38
N PRO A 94 -1.80 17.98 -26.92
CA PRO A 94 -1.65 18.19 -28.37
C PRO A 94 -1.51 16.88 -29.15
N THR A 95 -1.23 15.77 -28.46
CA THR A 95 -1.07 14.43 -29.02
C THR A 95 -2.36 13.60 -29.04
N GLY A 96 -3.40 14.03 -28.34
CA GLY A 96 -4.62 13.21 -28.14
C GLY A 96 -4.38 11.94 -27.31
N ALA A 97 -3.30 11.87 -26.53
CA ALA A 97 -2.94 10.70 -25.73
C ALA A 97 -4.03 10.36 -24.70
N PHE A 98 -4.68 11.36 -24.09
CA PHE A 98 -5.76 11.23 -23.12
C PHE A 98 -7.15 11.45 -23.74
N ALA A 99 -7.30 11.47 -25.07
CA ALA A 99 -8.59 11.72 -25.73
C ALA A 99 -9.71 10.74 -25.29
N ASN A 100 -9.36 9.47 -25.03
CA ASN A 100 -10.22 8.45 -24.40
C ASN A 100 -9.65 7.95 -23.06
N GLY A 101 -8.73 8.73 -22.47
CA GLY A 101 -7.91 8.33 -21.35
C GLY A 101 -8.12 9.17 -20.10
N SER A 102 -7.90 8.57 -18.93
CA SER A 102 -7.96 9.28 -17.66
C SER A 102 -7.03 8.67 -16.62
N LEU A 103 -6.48 9.52 -15.75
CA LEU A 103 -5.92 9.11 -14.48
C LEU A 103 -6.99 9.30 -13.39
N ALA A 104 -7.21 8.29 -12.56
CA ALA A 104 -8.17 8.32 -11.47
C ALA A 104 -7.49 8.03 -10.13
N PHE A 105 -7.78 8.85 -9.14
CA PHE A 105 -7.45 8.63 -7.74
C PHE A 105 -8.75 8.33 -6.98
N ARG A 106 -8.94 7.09 -6.54
CA ARG A 106 -10.07 6.68 -5.72
C ARG A 106 -9.62 6.58 -4.27
N VAL A 107 -10.27 7.35 -3.39
CA VAL A 107 -10.03 7.35 -1.95
C VAL A 107 -11.19 6.63 -1.27
N GLN A 108 -10.89 5.72 -0.35
CA GLN A 108 -11.89 5.00 0.43
C GLN A 108 -11.50 4.94 1.91
N ALA A 109 -12.39 5.36 2.80
CA ALA A 109 -12.24 5.21 4.25
C ALA A 109 -12.92 3.94 4.75
N PHE A 110 -12.54 3.46 5.94
CA PHE A 110 -13.12 2.25 6.54
C PHE A 110 -13.62 2.53 7.97
N PRO A 111 -14.81 2.03 8.36
CA PRO A 111 -15.34 2.24 9.71
C PRO A 111 -14.83 1.21 10.73
N ARG A 112 -14.21 0.12 10.27
CA ARG A 112 -13.77 -1.04 11.03
C ARG A 112 -12.62 -1.73 10.30
N SER A 113 -11.89 -2.60 10.99
CA SER A 113 -10.85 -3.43 10.37
C SER A 113 -11.44 -4.51 9.46
N GLY A 114 -10.74 -4.83 8.38
CA GLY A 114 -11.19 -5.77 7.35
C GLY A 114 -10.26 -5.86 6.14
N ARG A 115 -10.72 -6.53 5.09
CA ARG A 115 -10.03 -6.61 3.79
C ARG A 115 -11.03 -6.36 2.65
N PRO A 116 -10.65 -5.65 1.59
CA PRO A 116 -11.43 -5.59 0.35
C PRO A 116 -11.58 -6.97 -0.30
N ALA A 117 -12.63 -7.17 -1.09
CA ALA A 117 -12.77 -8.38 -1.90
C ALA A 117 -11.79 -8.42 -3.09
N GLN A 118 -11.39 -7.24 -3.60
CA GLN A 118 -10.49 -7.09 -4.75
C GLN A 118 -9.00 -7.10 -4.32
N PRO A 119 -8.11 -7.72 -5.12
CA PRO A 119 -6.66 -7.58 -4.98
C PRO A 119 -6.21 -6.10 -4.97
N PRO A 120 -5.16 -5.73 -4.21
CA PRO A 120 -4.23 -6.59 -3.46
C PRO A 120 -4.67 -6.91 -2.01
N ARG A 121 -5.97 -6.75 -1.68
CA ARG A 121 -6.60 -7.12 -0.39
C ARG A 121 -5.82 -6.67 0.87
N LEU A 122 -5.33 -5.43 0.85
CA LEU A 122 -4.63 -4.81 1.98
C LEU A 122 -5.52 -4.84 3.24
N LEU A 123 -4.92 -5.18 4.38
CA LEU A 123 -5.59 -5.17 5.69
C LEU A 123 -5.79 -3.73 6.14
N HIS A 124 -7.02 -3.24 6.19
CA HIS A 124 -7.33 -1.91 6.70
C HIS A 124 -7.81 -1.94 8.16
N THR A 125 -7.74 -0.80 8.82
CA THR A 125 -8.34 -0.49 10.13
C THR A 125 -9.18 0.79 10.04
N ALA A 126 -9.88 1.16 11.12
CA ALA A 126 -10.61 2.43 11.19
C ALA A 126 -9.69 3.68 11.10
N ASP A 127 -8.39 3.50 11.34
CA ASP A 127 -7.37 4.56 11.33
C ASP A 127 -6.68 4.71 9.95
N THR A 128 -7.23 4.06 8.91
CA THR A 128 -6.67 4.03 7.55
C THR A 128 -7.68 4.44 6.48
N CYS A 129 -7.16 5.02 5.40
CA CYS A 129 -7.83 5.16 4.12
C CYS A 129 -7.04 4.41 3.04
N GLN A 130 -7.71 3.80 2.08
CA GLN A 130 -7.09 3.24 0.88
C GLN A 130 -7.11 4.28 -0.24
N LEU A 131 -5.95 4.48 -0.85
CA LEU A 131 -5.79 5.16 -2.13
C LEU A 131 -5.61 4.10 -3.22
N GLU A 132 -6.43 4.17 -4.26
CA GLU A 132 -6.31 3.40 -5.49
C GLU A 132 -6.03 4.36 -6.64
N VAL A 133 -4.93 4.12 -7.36
CA VAL A 133 -4.51 4.91 -8.53
C VAL A 133 -4.77 4.06 -9.77
N ALA A 134 -5.58 4.55 -10.70
CA ALA A 134 -5.89 3.85 -11.94
C ALA A 134 -5.64 4.74 -13.17
N LEU A 135 -4.74 4.32 -14.05
CA LEU A 135 -4.58 4.87 -15.40
C LEU A 135 -5.37 4.00 -16.37
N SER A 136 -6.28 4.59 -17.15
CA SER A 136 -7.17 3.85 -18.06
C SER A 136 -7.33 4.59 -19.38
N GLY A 137 -7.18 3.89 -20.51
CA GLY A 137 -7.50 4.37 -21.87
C GLY A 137 -6.54 5.42 -22.46
N ALA A 138 -5.47 5.81 -21.76
CA ALA A 138 -4.47 6.72 -22.30
C ALA A 138 -3.60 5.99 -23.34
N SER A 139 -3.33 6.63 -24.48
CA SER A 139 -2.48 6.07 -25.53
C SER A 139 -1.01 6.23 -25.15
N PRO A 140 -0.23 5.13 -25.05
CA PRO A 140 1.19 5.22 -24.73
C PRO A 140 1.98 5.84 -25.89
N ARG A 141 3.07 6.54 -25.57
CA ARG A 141 4.01 7.14 -26.53
C ARG A 141 5.01 6.13 -27.14
N GLY A 142 5.04 4.90 -26.63
CA GLY A 142 5.86 3.81 -27.14
C GLY A 142 5.22 2.43 -27.00
N ASN A 143 5.66 1.48 -27.83
CA ASN A 143 5.09 0.12 -27.86
C ASN A 143 5.33 -0.69 -26.57
N ARG A 144 6.32 -0.29 -25.76
CA ARG A 144 6.68 -0.91 -24.47
C ARG A 144 6.80 0.16 -23.38
N SER A 145 5.83 1.08 -23.34
CA SER A 145 5.79 2.11 -22.30
C SER A 145 5.57 1.52 -20.91
N LEU A 146 6.49 1.81 -20.00
CA LEU A 146 6.38 1.54 -18.57
C LEU A 146 5.98 2.85 -17.87
N PHE A 147 4.90 2.81 -17.09
CA PHE A 147 4.43 3.98 -16.37
C PHE A 147 5.00 4.04 -14.95
N GLY A 148 5.02 5.24 -14.38
CA GLY A 148 5.45 5.47 -13.00
C GLY A 148 4.83 6.72 -12.40
N LEU A 149 5.01 6.92 -11.10
CA LEU A 149 4.41 7.99 -10.33
C LEU A 149 5.47 8.56 -9.37
N GLU A 150 5.77 9.86 -9.46
CA GLU A 150 6.51 10.54 -8.39
C GLU A 150 5.56 10.74 -7.21
N VAL A 151 5.84 10.09 -6.08
CA VAL A 151 5.18 10.33 -4.81
C VAL A 151 6.06 11.24 -3.95
N ALA A 152 5.46 12.20 -3.28
CA ALA A 152 6.17 13.22 -2.50
C ALA A 152 5.44 13.52 -1.20
N THR A 153 6.19 13.47 -0.10
CA THR A 153 5.67 13.57 1.25
C THR A 153 6.33 14.73 2.01
N LEU A 154 5.64 15.27 3.02
CA LEU A 154 6.25 16.22 3.95
C LEU A 154 7.18 15.47 4.92
N GLY A 155 8.45 15.86 4.96
CA GLY A 155 9.45 15.22 5.81
C GLY A 155 9.38 15.69 7.27
N PRO A 156 9.61 14.79 8.25
CA PRO A 156 9.63 15.15 9.69
C PRO A 156 10.86 16.00 10.08
N GLY A 157 11.84 16.12 9.18
CA GLY A 157 13.13 16.76 9.42
C GLY A 157 13.99 16.78 8.15
N PRO A 158 15.32 17.01 8.27
CA PRO A 158 16.22 17.13 7.12
C PRO A 158 16.56 15.80 6.44
N ALA A 159 16.30 14.66 7.10
CA ALA A 159 16.50 13.33 6.55
C ALA A 159 15.15 12.69 6.19
N CYS A 160 15.11 11.97 5.08
CA CYS A 160 13.90 11.29 4.63
C CYS A 160 13.67 9.96 5.37
N PRO A 161 12.39 9.56 5.56
CA PRO A 161 12.05 8.27 6.12
C PRO A 161 12.60 7.14 5.23
N SER A 162 13.05 6.05 5.83
CA SER A 162 13.49 4.86 5.10
C SER A 162 12.30 4.00 4.69
N LEU A 163 12.30 3.53 3.45
CA LEU A 163 11.41 2.48 2.99
C LEU A 163 11.79 1.16 3.67
N GLN A 164 10.81 0.45 4.21
CA GLN A 164 11.00 -0.85 4.85
C GLN A 164 10.14 -1.90 4.14
N GLY A 165 10.76 -2.97 3.66
CA GLY A 165 10.03 -4.16 3.20
C GLY A 165 9.77 -5.11 4.38
N GLN A 166 8.51 -5.41 4.68
CA GLN A 166 8.13 -6.53 5.54
C GLN A 166 7.85 -7.77 4.69
N HIS A 167 8.37 -8.92 5.12
CA HIS A 167 8.05 -10.20 4.49
C HIS A 167 6.74 -10.75 5.09
N SER A 168 5.73 -10.95 4.24
CA SER A 168 4.53 -11.71 4.60
C SER A 168 4.87 -13.21 4.60
N ILE A 169 4.35 -13.96 5.56
CA ILE A 169 4.51 -15.42 5.59
C ILE A 169 3.57 -16.10 4.57
N ASP A 170 2.49 -15.43 4.20
CA ASP A 170 1.36 -15.99 3.45
C ASP A 170 0.98 -15.07 2.27
N ASP A 171 0.53 -15.68 1.16
CA ASP A 171 0.01 -15.03 -0.04
C ASP A 171 -1.51 -15.24 -0.23
N GLU A 172 -2.22 -15.82 0.75
CA GLU A 172 -3.68 -16.02 0.82
C GLU A 172 -4.50 -14.80 0.31
N TYR A 173 -4.03 -13.59 0.58
CA TYR A 173 -4.69 -12.33 0.21
C TYR A 173 -4.17 -11.69 -1.08
N ALA A 174 -2.97 -12.06 -1.55
CA ALA A 174 -2.34 -11.53 -2.76
C ALA A 174 -1.38 -12.58 -3.36
N PRO A 175 -1.88 -13.50 -4.21
CA PRO A 175 -1.12 -14.66 -4.67
C PRO A 175 0.24 -14.31 -5.30
N ALA A 176 1.28 -15.04 -4.89
CA ALA A 176 2.69 -14.84 -5.20
C ALA A 176 3.31 -13.51 -4.71
N VAL A 177 2.66 -12.75 -3.82
CA VAL A 177 3.16 -11.47 -3.29
C VAL A 177 3.40 -11.54 -1.77
N PHE A 178 4.54 -12.13 -1.41
CA PHE A 178 5.01 -12.33 -0.02
C PHE A 178 5.67 -11.08 0.61
N GLN A 179 5.39 -9.87 0.11
CA GLN A 179 6.00 -8.64 0.59
C GLN A 179 4.95 -7.54 0.80
N LEU A 180 5.16 -6.73 1.83
CA LEU A 180 4.43 -5.51 2.13
C LEU A 180 5.46 -4.41 2.38
N ASP A 181 5.51 -3.42 1.50
CA ASP A 181 6.36 -2.26 1.66
C ASP A 181 5.66 -1.23 2.55
N GLN A 182 6.43 -0.58 3.42
CA GLN A 182 5.95 0.46 4.31
C GLN A 182 6.92 1.64 4.39
N LEU A 183 6.37 2.85 4.45
CA LEU A 183 7.09 4.07 4.80
C LEU A 183 6.50 4.61 6.11
N LEU A 184 7.37 4.83 7.10
CA LEU A 184 7.00 5.37 8.42
C LEU A 184 7.59 6.77 8.57
N TRP A 185 6.75 7.78 8.80
CA TRP A 185 7.21 9.16 8.92
C TRP A 185 7.90 9.48 10.26
N GLY A 186 7.92 8.55 11.23
CA GLY A 186 8.59 8.73 12.51
C GLY A 186 8.40 7.55 13.46
N SER A 187 8.76 7.75 14.73
CA SER A 187 8.49 6.78 15.80
C SER A 187 6.99 6.62 16.03
N LEU A 188 6.53 5.37 16.18
CA LEU A 188 5.11 5.06 16.43
C LEU A 188 4.61 5.69 17.74
N PRO A 189 3.36 6.21 17.79
CA PRO A 189 2.41 6.34 16.68
C PRO A 189 2.80 7.48 15.73
N SER A 190 2.77 7.22 14.42
CA SER A 190 3.08 8.22 13.39
C SER A 190 2.17 8.04 12.18
N GLY A 191 2.32 8.91 11.17
CA GLY A 191 1.82 8.61 9.83
C GLY A 191 2.53 7.38 9.26
N PHE A 192 1.82 6.59 8.48
CA PHE A 192 2.38 5.50 7.69
C PHE A 192 1.66 5.34 6.36
N VAL A 193 2.39 4.88 5.35
CA VAL A 193 1.83 4.43 4.07
C VAL A 193 2.35 3.03 3.77
N GLN A 194 1.45 2.14 3.35
CA GLN A 194 1.73 0.71 3.12
C GLN A 194 1.15 0.25 1.79
N TRP A 195 1.91 -0.52 1.01
CA TRP A 195 1.45 -1.15 -0.22
C TRP A 195 2.08 -2.52 -0.40
N ARG A 196 1.46 -3.38 -1.22
CA ARG A 196 2.19 -4.54 -1.77
C ARG A 196 2.95 -4.08 -3.01
N PRO A 197 4.16 -4.60 -3.30
CA PRO A 197 4.95 -4.24 -4.48
C PRO A 197 4.39 -4.85 -5.78
N VAL A 198 3.10 -4.66 -6.01
CA VAL A 198 2.32 -5.17 -7.14
C VAL A 198 1.34 -4.10 -7.63
N ALA A 199 1.20 -4.02 -8.95
CA ALA A 199 0.13 -3.32 -9.65
C ALA A 199 -0.56 -4.30 -10.61
N PHE A 200 -1.64 -3.91 -11.27
CA PHE A 200 -2.39 -4.81 -12.17
C PHE A 200 -2.65 -4.16 -13.52
N SER A 201 -2.41 -4.89 -14.62
CA SER A 201 -2.74 -4.45 -15.99
C SER A 201 -4.20 -4.63 -16.37
N GLN A 202 -5.04 -5.18 -15.47
CA GLN A 202 -6.45 -5.46 -15.72
C GLN A 202 -7.32 -5.11 -14.51
N LYS A 203 -8.55 -4.67 -14.75
CA LYS A 203 -9.47 -4.18 -13.72
C LYS A 203 -9.90 -5.23 -12.68
N GLN A 204 -9.82 -6.51 -13.02
CA GLN A 204 -10.14 -7.62 -12.12
C GLN A 204 -9.02 -7.90 -11.10
N GLY A 205 -7.79 -7.44 -11.34
CA GLY A 205 -6.64 -7.69 -10.46
C GLY A 205 -6.18 -9.15 -10.42
N GLY A 206 -6.41 -9.92 -11.48
CA GLY A 206 -6.02 -11.33 -11.56
C GLY A 206 -4.50 -11.53 -11.54
N ARG A 207 -4.04 -12.72 -11.12
CA ARG A 207 -2.60 -13.03 -10.98
C ARG A 207 -1.83 -12.91 -12.30
N GLU A 208 -2.48 -13.26 -13.40
CA GLU A 208 -2.00 -13.11 -14.78
C GLU A 208 -1.82 -11.66 -15.22
N SER A 209 -2.46 -10.71 -14.54
CA SER A 209 -2.32 -9.26 -14.77
C SER A 209 -1.34 -8.58 -13.81
N ALA A 210 -0.74 -9.31 -12.88
CA ALA A 210 0.13 -8.76 -11.86
C ALA A 210 1.44 -8.22 -12.46
N LEU A 211 1.73 -6.96 -12.15
CA LEU A 211 2.92 -6.22 -12.53
C LEU A 211 3.77 -5.95 -11.28
N PRO A 212 5.10 -6.11 -11.31
CA PRO A 212 5.93 -5.64 -10.19
C PRO A 212 5.80 -4.13 -10.04
N CYS A 213 5.66 -3.66 -8.80
CA CYS A 213 5.81 -2.24 -8.44
C CYS A 213 7.18 -2.06 -7.76
N ARG A 214 8.03 -1.21 -8.32
CA ARG A 214 9.37 -0.91 -7.79
C ARG A 214 9.40 0.52 -7.27
N ALA A 215 9.75 0.71 -6.00
CA ALA A 215 9.95 2.02 -5.40
C ALA A 215 11.44 2.42 -5.43
N SER A 216 11.76 3.68 -5.74
CA SER A 216 13.09 4.24 -5.48
C SER A 216 13.31 4.47 -3.99
N PRO A 217 14.57 4.52 -3.51
CA PRO A 217 14.88 5.10 -2.21
C PRO A 217 14.31 6.53 -2.11
N PRO A 218 13.70 6.92 -0.97
CA PRO A 218 13.27 8.30 -0.75
C PRO A 218 14.43 9.29 -0.74
N TYR A 219 14.31 10.38 -1.49
CA TYR A 219 15.31 11.44 -1.61
C TYR A 219 14.77 12.80 -1.16
N PRO A 220 15.59 13.64 -0.50
CA PRO A 220 15.20 15.00 -0.15
C PRO A 220 15.06 15.85 -1.41
N THR A 221 13.96 16.59 -1.54
CA THR A 221 13.72 17.51 -2.66
C THR A 221 13.63 18.94 -2.17
N LEU A 222 14.42 19.84 -2.78
CA LEU A 222 14.43 21.26 -2.44
C LEU A 222 13.17 21.99 -2.94
N ALA A 223 12.57 22.78 -2.04
CA ALA A 223 11.29 23.48 -2.21
C ALA A 223 11.10 24.32 -3.48
N TYR A 224 12.20 24.81 -4.07
CA TYR A 224 12.17 25.67 -5.25
C TYR A 224 12.00 24.90 -6.57
N LEU A 225 12.28 23.59 -6.57
CA LEU A 225 12.04 22.70 -7.71
C LEU A 225 10.60 22.14 -7.72
N LEU A 226 9.76 22.56 -6.79
CA LEU A 226 8.43 22.03 -6.58
C LEU A 226 7.39 23.03 -7.05
N SER A 227 6.40 22.56 -7.82
CA SER A 227 5.10 23.23 -7.91
C SER A 227 4.52 23.26 -6.50
N GLN A 228 4.67 24.39 -5.79
CA GLN A 228 4.34 24.46 -4.38
C GLN A 228 2.85 24.24 -4.16
N SER A 229 2.54 23.09 -3.59
CA SER A 229 1.21 22.54 -3.40
C SER A 229 0.27 23.57 -2.73
N PRO A 230 -0.72 24.27 -3.35
CA PRO A 230 -1.47 25.30 -2.63
C PRO A 230 -2.20 24.80 -1.38
N ILE A 231 -2.56 23.51 -1.31
CA ILE A 231 -3.24 22.92 -0.15
C ILE A 231 -2.26 22.63 0.99
N VAL A 232 -1.11 22.02 0.69
CA VAL A 232 0.01 21.87 1.63
C VAL A 232 0.44 23.24 2.16
N ARG A 233 0.53 24.26 1.30
CA ARG A 233 0.83 25.63 1.72
C ARG A 233 -0.27 26.23 2.60
N ALA A 234 -1.54 25.97 2.31
CA ALA A 234 -2.65 26.47 3.13
C ALA A 234 -2.69 25.86 4.53
N PHE A 235 -2.30 24.58 4.68
CA PHE A 235 -2.30 23.88 5.98
C PHE A 235 -1.00 24.05 6.77
N PHE A 236 0.17 23.90 6.12
CA PHE A 236 1.49 23.89 6.76
C PHE A 236 2.32 25.16 6.55
N GLY A 237 1.84 26.13 5.77
CA GLY A 237 2.61 27.31 5.37
C GLY A 237 3.72 26.98 4.36
N SER A 238 4.72 27.87 4.25
CA SER A 238 5.86 27.63 3.37
C SER A 238 6.80 26.57 3.95
N GLN A 239 6.73 25.35 3.43
CA GLN A 239 7.60 24.24 3.82
C GLN A 239 8.71 24.00 2.80
N ASN A 240 9.88 23.57 3.28
CA ASN A 240 11.04 23.26 2.43
C ASN A 240 11.50 21.79 2.49
N ASN A 241 10.99 21.02 3.45
CA ASN A 241 11.47 19.66 3.74
C ASN A 241 10.52 18.64 3.10
N PHE A 242 10.71 18.36 1.81
CA PHE A 242 9.95 17.32 1.11
C PHE A 242 10.82 16.10 0.81
N CYS A 243 10.21 14.93 0.89
CA CYS A 243 10.84 13.65 0.58
C CYS A 243 10.06 12.97 -0.54
N ALA A 244 10.71 12.75 -1.68
CA ALA A 244 10.08 12.13 -2.84
C ALA A 244 10.66 10.76 -3.15
N PHE A 245 9.85 9.91 -3.75
CA PHE A 245 10.25 8.59 -4.26
C PHE A 245 9.41 8.26 -5.49
N ASN A 246 10.01 7.50 -6.41
CA ASN A 246 9.38 7.14 -7.66
C ASN A 246 8.89 5.70 -7.59
N LEU A 247 7.61 5.49 -7.85
CA LEU A 247 7.03 4.17 -8.12
C LEU A 247 7.08 3.91 -9.61
N THR A 248 7.55 2.74 -10.04
CA THR A 248 7.49 2.31 -11.45
C THR A 248 6.83 0.94 -11.55
N PHE A 249 6.01 0.77 -12.59
CA PHE A 249 5.09 -0.37 -12.70
C PHE A 249 5.40 -1.21 -13.95
N GLY A 250 5.53 -2.52 -13.73
CA GLY A 250 5.80 -3.49 -14.80
C GLY A 250 7.28 -3.72 -15.09
N THR A 251 7.51 -4.56 -16.09
CA THR A 251 8.82 -4.94 -16.62
C THR A 251 8.80 -4.82 -18.14
N PRO A 252 9.96 -4.61 -18.82
CA PRO A 252 10.06 -4.62 -20.28
C PRO A 252 9.44 -5.85 -20.96
N THR A 253 9.41 -6.98 -20.24
CA THR A 253 8.81 -8.25 -20.66
C THR A 253 7.65 -8.66 -19.75
N GLY A 254 6.77 -9.54 -20.25
CA GLY A 254 5.60 -10.03 -19.52
C GLY A 254 4.33 -9.20 -19.77
N PRO A 255 3.34 -9.26 -18.85
CA PRO A 255 2.16 -8.40 -18.90
C PRO A 255 2.55 -6.93 -18.71
N GLY A 256 1.73 -6.01 -19.20
CA GLY A 256 1.96 -4.57 -19.07
C GLY A 256 0.77 -3.72 -19.47
N TYR A 257 0.93 -2.40 -19.35
CA TYR A 257 -0.14 -1.44 -19.67
C TYR A 257 -0.70 -1.60 -21.09
N TRP A 258 0.16 -1.95 -22.04
CA TRP A 258 -0.18 -2.17 -23.45
C TRP A 258 -1.21 -3.28 -23.70
N ASP A 259 -1.46 -4.19 -22.75
CA ASP A 259 -2.37 -5.33 -22.94
C ASP A 259 -3.85 -4.90 -22.98
N GLN A 260 -4.25 -3.98 -22.10
CA GLN A 260 -5.63 -3.47 -21.98
C GLN A 260 -5.74 -1.95 -21.87
N HIS A 261 -4.63 -1.22 -21.98
CA HIS A 261 -4.54 0.22 -21.67
C HIS A 261 -5.07 0.54 -20.27
N TYR A 262 -4.75 -0.34 -19.31
CA TYR A 262 -5.15 -0.22 -17.92
C TYR A 262 -3.97 -0.52 -16.99
N LEU A 263 -3.87 0.23 -15.90
CA LEU A 263 -2.93 0.02 -14.81
C LEU A 263 -3.62 0.46 -13.52
N SER A 264 -3.69 -0.42 -12.52
CA SER A 264 -4.11 -0.04 -11.16
C SER A 264 -3.07 -0.41 -10.10
N TRP A 265 -2.87 0.49 -9.15
CA TRP A 265 -2.05 0.30 -7.96
C TRP A 265 -2.82 0.77 -6.73
N SER A 266 -2.48 0.28 -5.53
CA SER A 266 -3.15 0.68 -4.29
C SER A 266 -2.21 0.72 -3.10
N ALA A 267 -2.45 1.69 -2.22
CA ALA A 267 -1.80 1.84 -0.93
C ALA A 267 -2.81 2.16 0.17
N LEU A 268 -2.48 1.81 1.41
CA LEU A 268 -3.13 2.31 2.61
C LEU A 268 -2.32 3.49 3.16
N LEU A 269 -3.01 4.56 3.54
CA LEU A 269 -2.47 5.70 4.26
C LEU A 269 -3.17 5.75 5.62
N GLY A 270 -2.44 5.95 6.71
CA GLY A 270 -3.02 5.97 8.05
C GLY A 270 -2.17 6.68 9.08
N VAL A 271 -2.71 6.81 10.28
CA VAL A 271 -2.05 7.41 11.44
C VAL A 271 -2.20 6.48 12.63
N GLY A 272 -1.09 6.13 13.29
CA GLY A 272 -1.08 5.23 14.43
C GLY A 272 -0.15 4.05 14.21
N ALA A 273 -0.65 2.83 14.48
CA ALA A 273 0.06 1.59 14.23
C ALA A 273 -0.33 1.04 12.84
N PRO A 274 0.64 0.72 11.96
CA PRO A 274 0.35 0.09 10.68
C PRO A 274 -0.32 -1.28 10.87
N PRO A 275 -1.36 -1.62 10.09
CA PRO A 275 -1.89 -2.96 10.01
C PRO A 275 -0.80 -3.99 9.70
N VAL A 276 -0.85 -5.13 10.39
CA VAL A 276 0.08 -6.27 10.22
C VAL A 276 -0.72 -7.51 9.85
N ASP A 277 -0.32 -8.18 8.78
CA ASP A 277 -0.91 -9.46 8.38
C ASP A 277 -0.60 -10.55 9.43
N ALA A 278 -1.63 -11.26 9.87
CA ALA A 278 -1.52 -12.45 10.70
C ALA A 278 -1.98 -13.68 9.89
N LEU A 279 -1.42 -14.86 10.22
CA LEU A 279 -1.86 -16.13 9.63
C LEU A 279 -3.33 -16.39 9.96
N SER A 280 -4.10 -16.89 8.99
CA SER A 280 -5.52 -17.17 9.22
C SER A 280 -5.71 -18.30 10.25
N PRO A 281 -6.83 -18.33 10.99
CA PRO A 281 -7.14 -19.41 11.92
C PRO A 281 -7.14 -20.80 11.27
N LEU A 282 -7.42 -20.87 9.96
CA LEU A 282 -7.35 -22.09 9.17
C LEU A 282 -5.90 -22.55 8.95
N VAL A 283 -5.01 -21.65 8.51
CA VAL A 283 -3.58 -21.97 8.34
C VAL A 283 -2.95 -22.36 9.68
N LEU A 284 -3.26 -21.64 10.76
CA LEU A 284 -2.85 -21.99 12.11
C LEU A 284 -3.38 -23.37 12.55
N GLY A 285 -4.64 -23.69 12.24
CA GLY A 285 -5.23 -25.00 12.51
C GLY A 285 -4.52 -26.13 11.76
N ILE A 286 -4.22 -25.95 10.47
CA ILE A 286 -3.46 -26.91 9.66
C ILE A 286 -2.06 -27.10 10.23
N MET A 287 -1.35 -26.02 10.57
CA MET A 287 -0.02 -26.07 11.20
C MET A 287 -0.04 -26.85 12.51
N VAL A 288 -1.02 -26.60 13.39
CA VAL A 288 -1.16 -27.31 14.67
C VAL A 288 -1.42 -28.80 14.46
N VAL A 289 -2.26 -29.20 13.52
CA VAL A 289 -2.52 -30.63 13.24
C VAL A 289 -1.32 -31.30 12.57
N ALA A 290 -0.75 -30.68 11.53
CA ALA A 290 0.32 -31.24 10.72
C ALA A 290 1.65 -31.37 11.47
N LEU A 291 1.96 -30.46 12.39
CA LEU A 291 3.17 -30.53 13.24
C LEU A 291 2.90 -31.25 14.57
N GLY A 292 1.70 -31.06 15.15
CA GLY A 292 1.33 -31.64 16.44
C GLY A 292 1.16 -33.15 16.40
N ALA A 293 0.55 -33.71 15.35
CA ALA A 293 0.35 -35.17 15.27
C ALA A 293 1.69 -35.94 15.16
N PRO A 294 2.66 -35.57 14.28
CA PRO A 294 3.98 -36.20 14.29
C PRO A 294 4.74 -36.01 15.61
N ALA A 295 4.68 -34.83 16.23
CA ALA A 295 5.33 -34.58 17.51
C ALA A 295 4.78 -35.48 18.63
N LEU A 296 3.45 -35.64 18.70
CA LEU A 296 2.80 -36.54 19.66
C LEU A 296 3.15 -38.01 19.40
N LEU A 297 3.22 -38.45 18.13
CA LEU A 297 3.64 -39.80 17.78
C LEU A 297 5.11 -40.07 18.17
N LEU A 298 6.01 -39.10 17.96
CA LEU A 298 7.41 -39.19 18.37
C LEU A 298 7.57 -39.23 19.90
N LEU A 299 6.79 -38.42 20.63
CA LEU A 299 6.79 -38.44 22.10
C LEU A 299 6.22 -39.75 22.65
N ALA A 300 5.11 -40.25 22.11
CA ALA A 300 4.51 -41.52 22.51
C ALA A 300 5.44 -42.70 22.20
N GLY A 301 6.04 -42.74 21.01
CA GLY A 301 7.02 -43.75 20.62
C GLY A 301 8.29 -43.69 21.46
N GLY A 302 8.83 -42.50 21.74
CA GLY A 302 9.97 -42.31 22.63
C GLY A 302 9.69 -42.77 24.06
N LEU A 303 8.52 -42.42 24.61
CA LEU A 303 8.09 -42.89 25.92
C LEU A 303 7.91 -44.40 25.97
N PHE A 304 7.33 -45.00 24.92
CA PHE A 304 7.19 -46.45 24.79
C PHE A 304 8.55 -47.17 24.72
N LEU A 305 9.55 -46.60 24.05
CA LEU A 305 10.92 -47.15 24.02
C LEU A 305 11.64 -47.02 25.37
N LEU A 306 11.39 -45.96 26.13
CA LEU A 306 12.01 -45.71 27.45
C LEU A 306 11.38 -46.56 28.57
N LEU A 307 10.06 -46.75 28.54
CA LEU A 307 9.29 -47.50 29.54
C LEU A 307 9.02 -48.95 29.13
N GLY A 308 9.29 -49.31 27.87
CA GLY A 308 9.06 -50.64 27.33
C GLY A 308 9.89 -51.71 28.06
N PRO A 309 9.35 -52.92 28.25
CA PRO A 309 10.07 -53.98 28.94
C PRO A 309 11.36 -54.32 28.17
N LYS A 310 12.51 -54.10 28.81
CA LYS A 310 13.79 -54.64 28.33
C LYS A 310 13.71 -56.16 28.41
N GLY A 311 13.39 -56.80 27.28
CA GLY A 311 13.50 -58.24 27.15
C GLY A 311 14.93 -58.65 27.52
N TYR A 312 15.07 -59.45 28.57
CA TYR A 312 16.34 -60.09 28.90
C TYR A 312 16.68 -61.00 27.73
N SER A 313 17.63 -60.56 26.90
CA SER A 313 18.20 -61.40 25.85
C SER A 313 18.89 -62.57 26.52
N GLU A 314 18.32 -63.78 26.41
CA GLU A 314 19.01 -65.01 26.77
C GLU A 314 20.24 -65.15 25.87
N TYR A 315 21.38 -64.67 26.37
CA TYR A 315 22.68 -64.97 25.78
C TYR A 315 22.94 -66.46 25.95
N GLN A 316 22.56 -67.23 24.94
CA GLN A 316 22.91 -68.63 24.80
C GLN A 316 24.45 -68.72 24.75
N ARG A 317 25.07 -69.16 25.85
CA ARG A 317 26.52 -69.38 25.89
C ARG A 317 26.87 -70.45 24.86
N ILE A 318 27.69 -70.06 23.89
CA ILE A 318 28.40 -71.00 23.02
C ILE A 318 29.46 -71.67 23.92
N ASN A 319 29.33 -72.98 24.10
CA ASN A 319 30.35 -73.84 24.71
C ASN A 319 31.41 -74.21 23.67
#